data_AF-A0A956EHR1-F1
#
_entry.id   AF-A0A956EHR1-F1
#
_cell.length_a   1.000
_cell.length_b   1.000
_cell.length_c   1.000
_cell.angle_alpha   90.00
_cell.angle_beta   90.00
_cell.angle_gamma   90.00
#
_symmetry.space_group_name_H-M   'P 1'
#
loop_
_entity.id
_entity.type
_entity.pdbx_description
1 polymer ?
#
loop_
_entity_poly.entity_id
_entity_poly.type
_entity_poly.pdbx_seq_one_letter_code
_entity_poly.pdbx_strand_id
1 'polypeptide(L)'
;MGRRRLALRPLLPLVLGLVVACGDGDQREGSSASGIITSASASASVSASASASGSSTGGSEGGSEGSTGDTTGDGATGGSGATTSTSGSTSTSTSTSTSTSTSTSTSTSTSTTGDTTGEMMECATDLLAKVRDFQSSHPDFEAEIGAEKGIVAVDLGGDHKPVYAGGGGTQTTHGQQYFDQWYNDVGGVNQPFDVSIPLTDNGMGAYVFDSAAFFPIDGQGFGNEGNPHNYHFTLELHTKFKYLGGEVFKFTGDDDLFVFVNGKLAMDLGGVHGPMSGTIDMNAQAGALGISPGGVYTLDFFFAERHTVESNFHIETTIACIEVIPG
;
A
#
# COMPACT_ATOMS: atom_id res chain seq x y z
N MET A 1 53.44 36.05 0.25
CA MET A 1 53.58 34.66 0.74
C MET A 1 53.50 34.61 2.27
N GLY A 2 52.30 34.46 2.82
CA GLY A 2 52.10 34.37 4.28
C GLY A 2 52.28 32.94 4.79
N ARG A 3 53.22 32.74 5.71
CA ARG A 3 53.35 31.49 6.48
C ARG A 3 52.53 31.62 7.76
N ARG A 4 51.35 31.00 7.81
CA ARG A 4 50.60 30.84 9.06
C ARG A 4 50.92 29.48 9.67
N ARG A 5 51.39 29.52 10.91
CA ARG A 5 51.82 28.39 11.74
C ARG A 5 50.58 27.61 12.19
N LEU A 6 50.64 26.28 12.10
CA LEU A 6 49.71 25.33 12.71
C LEU A 6 49.85 25.42 14.23
N ALA A 7 48.76 25.74 14.93
CA ALA A 7 48.69 25.69 16.39
C ALA A 7 48.07 24.34 16.80
N LEU A 8 48.85 23.53 17.49
CA LEU A 8 48.45 22.25 18.09
C LEU A 8 47.58 22.55 19.33
N ARG A 9 46.33 22.05 19.35
CA ARG A 9 45.45 22.12 20.53
C ARG A 9 45.66 20.88 21.42
N PRO A 10 45.78 21.02 22.75
CA PRO A 10 45.92 19.87 23.65
C PRO A 10 44.55 19.22 23.95
N LEU A 11 44.56 17.89 24.02
CA LEU A 11 43.44 17.04 24.45
C LEU A 11 43.19 17.19 25.95
N LEU A 12 41.92 17.35 26.34
CA LEU A 12 41.43 17.24 27.72
C LEU A 12 40.86 15.82 27.94
N PRO A 13 41.20 15.10 29.02
CA PRO A 13 40.56 13.84 29.36
C PRO A 13 39.24 14.09 30.11
N LEU A 14 38.16 13.50 29.62
CA LEU A 14 36.85 13.43 30.31
C LEU A 14 36.89 12.27 31.30
N VAL A 15 36.75 12.58 32.60
CA VAL A 15 36.71 11.59 33.69
C VAL A 15 35.30 11.03 33.82
N LEU A 16 35.19 9.71 33.73
CA LEU A 16 33.99 8.90 33.91
C LEU A 16 33.76 8.65 35.42
N GLY A 17 32.65 9.16 35.96
CA GLY A 17 32.21 8.88 37.33
C GLY A 17 31.12 7.81 37.36
N LEU A 18 31.49 6.58 37.71
CA LEU A 18 30.57 5.48 38.00
C LEU A 18 30.25 5.51 39.50
N VAL A 19 28.97 5.68 39.87
CA VAL A 19 28.51 5.48 41.24
C VAL A 19 27.91 4.09 41.35
N VAL A 20 28.63 3.21 42.04
CA VAL A 20 28.15 1.91 42.53
C VAL A 20 27.60 2.13 43.94
N ALA A 21 26.33 1.80 44.15
CA ALA A 21 25.76 1.66 45.49
C ALA A 21 25.46 0.18 45.73
N CYS A 22 26.22 -0.43 46.64
CA CYS A 22 25.93 -1.72 47.24
C CYS A 22 24.84 -1.55 48.31
N GLY A 23 23.83 -2.42 48.28
CA GLY A 23 22.93 -2.69 49.39
C GLY A 23 22.99 -4.18 49.71
N ASP A 24 23.51 -4.49 50.90
CA ASP A 24 23.82 -5.82 51.45
C ASP A 24 22.66 -6.35 52.31
N GLY A 25 22.56 -7.68 52.40
CA GLY A 25 21.82 -8.44 53.44
C GLY A 25 20.34 -8.75 53.12
N ASP A 26 19.80 -9.95 53.30
CA ASP A 26 20.24 -11.08 54.11
C ASP A 26 19.52 -12.36 53.64
N GLN A 27 20.18 -13.51 53.81
CA GLN A 27 19.65 -14.85 53.55
C GLN A 27 18.94 -15.37 54.81
N ARG A 28 17.85 -16.15 54.67
CA ARG A 28 17.69 -17.48 55.29
C ARG A 28 16.29 -18.09 55.14
N GLU A 29 16.35 -19.33 54.66
CA GLU A 29 15.58 -20.54 55.03
C GLU A 29 14.06 -20.63 54.79
N GLY A 30 13.69 -21.80 54.27
CA GLY A 30 12.37 -22.14 53.81
C GLY A 30 11.46 -22.72 54.89
N SER A 31 10.20 -22.91 54.54
CA SER A 31 9.41 -24.06 54.95
C SER A 31 8.14 -24.15 54.11
N SER A 32 7.78 -25.39 53.81
CA SER A 32 6.53 -25.89 53.26
C SER A 32 5.27 -25.31 53.93
N ALA A 33 4.20 -25.10 53.15
CA ALA A 33 2.90 -25.78 53.35
C ALA A 33 1.80 -25.26 52.41
N SER A 34 0.94 -26.20 52.04
CA SER A 34 -0.36 -26.12 51.35
C SER A 34 -1.20 -24.85 51.56
N GLY A 35 -1.85 -24.44 50.47
CA GLY A 35 -3.03 -23.58 50.48
C GLY A 35 -3.88 -23.80 49.23
N ILE A 36 -4.81 -24.77 49.33
CA ILE A 36 -5.91 -24.97 48.38
C ILE A 36 -6.87 -23.78 48.52
N ILE A 37 -7.16 -23.06 47.43
CA ILE A 37 -8.40 -22.31 47.29
C ILE A 37 -9.00 -22.60 45.93
N THR A 38 -10.07 -23.39 45.96
CA THR A 38 -11.07 -23.56 44.92
C THR A 38 -11.98 -22.34 44.87
N SER A 39 -12.21 -21.77 43.70
CA SER A 39 -13.45 -21.03 43.41
C SER A 39 -13.85 -21.25 41.96
N ALA A 40 -14.95 -21.99 41.80
CA ALA A 40 -15.60 -22.28 40.53
C ALA A 40 -16.53 -21.15 40.09
N SER A 41 -16.75 -21.14 38.77
CA SER A 41 -17.99 -20.81 38.04
C SER A 41 -18.60 -19.41 38.16
N ALA A 42 -18.70 -18.74 37.01
CA ALA A 42 -20.00 -18.38 36.44
C ALA A 42 -19.85 -18.06 34.93
N SER A 43 -20.36 -18.96 34.11
CA SER A 43 -20.69 -18.74 32.70
C SER A 43 -22.01 -17.96 32.63
N ALA A 44 -22.08 -16.92 31.81
CA ALA A 44 -23.34 -16.29 31.44
C ALA A 44 -23.42 -16.19 29.92
N SER A 45 -24.19 -17.10 29.33
CA SER A 45 -24.75 -17.03 28.00
C SER A 45 -25.87 -15.99 27.98
N VAL A 46 -25.91 -15.14 26.96
CA VAL A 46 -27.12 -14.39 26.61
C VAL A 46 -27.57 -14.78 25.21
N SER A 47 -28.79 -15.29 25.18
CA SER A 47 -29.50 -15.82 24.04
C SER A 47 -30.19 -14.72 23.24
N ALA A 48 -30.33 -15.01 21.94
CA ALA A 48 -31.15 -14.29 20.99
C ALA A 48 -32.62 -14.13 21.45
N SER A 49 -33.22 -13.00 21.09
CA SER A 49 -34.67 -12.84 21.04
C SER A 49 -35.07 -12.33 19.65
N ALA A 50 -35.65 -13.24 18.87
CA ALA A 50 -36.44 -12.91 17.70
C ALA A 50 -37.79 -12.34 18.15
N SER A 51 -38.27 -11.31 17.47
CA SER A 51 -39.65 -10.84 17.57
C SER A 51 -40.21 -10.63 16.18
N ALA A 52 -41.16 -11.50 15.83
CA ALA A 52 -42.04 -11.38 14.67
C ALA A 52 -43.49 -11.19 15.15
N SER A 53 -44.12 -10.14 14.66
CA SER A 53 -45.58 -9.89 14.57
C SER A 53 -45.71 -8.66 13.67
N GLY A 54 -46.54 -8.56 12.65
CA GLY A 54 -47.83 -9.15 12.36
C GLY A 54 -48.66 -8.03 11.71
N SER A 55 -49.16 -8.29 10.50
CA SER A 55 -49.92 -7.44 9.57
C SER A 55 -50.96 -6.47 10.17
N SER A 56 -51.12 -5.29 9.56
CA SER A 56 -52.45 -4.74 9.25
C SER A 56 -52.45 -3.82 8.02
N THR A 57 -53.51 -3.98 7.26
CA THR A 57 -53.90 -3.38 5.97
C THR A 57 -54.54 -1.99 6.11
N GLY A 58 -54.42 -1.15 5.09
CA GLY A 58 -55.33 0.00 4.89
C GLY A 58 -54.89 0.91 3.74
N GLY A 59 -55.58 0.85 2.60
CA GLY A 59 -55.44 1.77 1.47
C GLY A 59 -56.45 2.91 1.47
N SER A 60 -56.18 3.94 0.65
CA SER A 60 -57.08 4.89 -0.05
C SER A 60 -56.21 6.11 -0.43
N GLU A 61 -55.90 6.38 -1.71
CA GLU A 61 -56.69 7.06 -2.76
C GLU A 61 -57.02 8.55 -2.50
N GLY A 62 -56.75 9.37 -3.54
CA GLY A 62 -57.06 10.81 -3.71
C GLY A 62 -55.78 11.63 -3.94
N GLY A 63 -55.42 12.12 -5.14
CA GLY A 63 -56.17 13.02 -6.05
C GLY A 63 -55.99 14.48 -5.57
N SER A 64 -55.66 15.52 -6.33
CA SER A 64 -55.57 15.78 -7.77
C SER A 64 -54.79 17.11 -7.99
N GLU A 65 -54.32 17.33 -9.23
CA GLU A 65 -54.17 18.62 -9.96
C GLU A 65 -53.41 19.80 -9.33
N GLY A 66 -52.59 20.60 -10.02
CA GLY A 66 -52.39 20.88 -11.44
C GLY A 66 -51.95 22.35 -11.56
N SER A 67 -51.07 22.70 -12.49
CA SER A 67 -51.13 23.94 -13.31
C SER A 67 -49.82 24.20 -14.06
N THR A 68 -49.91 23.96 -15.35
CA THR A 68 -49.38 24.69 -16.51
C THR A 68 -48.78 26.09 -16.31
N GLY A 69 -47.73 26.36 -17.08
CA GLY A 69 -47.22 27.70 -17.40
C GLY A 69 -46.18 27.64 -18.53
N ASP A 70 -46.66 27.69 -19.77
CA ASP A 70 -45.93 27.78 -21.04
C ASP A 70 -45.59 29.26 -21.36
N THR A 71 -44.40 29.53 -21.91
CA THR A 71 -44.15 30.66 -22.81
C THR A 71 -43.00 30.37 -23.77
N THR A 72 -43.41 30.13 -25.02
CA THR A 72 -42.79 30.37 -26.33
C THR A 72 -41.67 31.42 -26.44
N GLY A 73 -40.71 31.16 -27.33
CA GLY A 73 -39.78 32.17 -27.88
C GLY A 73 -38.91 31.62 -29.01
N ASP A 74 -39.47 31.57 -30.21
CA ASP A 74 -38.85 31.21 -31.49
C ASP A 74 -38.03 32.39 -32.06
N GLY A 75 -36.97 32.13 -32.85
CA GLY A 75 -36.21 33.22 -33.48
C GLY A 75 -34.89 32.81 -34.16
N ALA A 76 -34.99 32.32 -35.39
CA ALA A 76 -33.89 31.99 -36.30
C ALA A 76 -33.28 33.21 -37.05
N THR A 77 -32.24 32.91 -37.83
CA THR A 77 -31.53 33.67 -38.91
C THR A 77 -30.25 34.41 -38.48
N GLY A 78 -29.11 34.34 -39.19
CA GLY A 78 -28.72 33.63 -40.40
C GLY A 78 -27.41 34.20 -41.00
N GLY A 79 -26.56 33.34 -41.60
CA GLY A 79 -25.55 33.61 -42.64
C GLY A 79 -24.29 34.43 -42.26
N SER A 80 -23.15 34.36 -42.93
CA SER A 80 -22.63 33.55 -44.04
C SER A 80 -21.16 33.96 -44.31
N GLY A 81 -20.38 33.08 -44.94
CA GLY A 81 -19.08 33.37 -45.59
C GLY A 81 -17.95 32.45 -45.08
N ALA A 82 -17.68 31.27 -45.66
CA ALA A 82 -17.15 31.00 -47.01
C ALA A 82 -15.84 31.79 -47.27
N THR A 83 -14.71 31.20 -47.68
CA THR A 83 -14.56 30.35 -48.86
C THR A 83 -13.22 29.57 -48.89
N THR A 84 -13.28 28.33 -49.40
CA THR A 84 -12.40 27.68 -50.42
C THR A 84 -10.88 27.49 -50.20
N SER A 85 -10.20 26.46 -50.70
CA SER A 85 -10.50 25.14 -51.29
C SER A 85 -9.20 24.59 -51.93
N THR A 86 -9.12 23.26 -52.08
CA THR A 86 -8.46 22.53 -53.20
C THR A 86 -6.94 22.31 -53.08
N SER A 87 -6.32 21.20 -53.50
CA SER A 87 -6.60 19.77 -53.72
C SER A 87 -5.32 19.18 -54.35
N GLY A 88 -5.05 17.89 -54.12
CA GLY A 88 -4.26 17.02 -55.02
C GLY A 88 -2.73 17.15 -54.89
N SER A 89 -1.89 16.16 -55.12
CA SER A 89 -2.08 14.80 -55.64
C SER A 89 -0.84 13.94 -55.31
N THR A 90 -1.08 12.63 -55.33
CA THR A 90 -0.18 11.48 -55.44
C THR A 90 1.15 11.71 -56.17
N SER A 91 2.25 11.13 -55.67
CA SER A 91 3.28 10.45 -56.49
C SER A 91 4.17 9.53 -55.65
N THR A 92 4.24 8.28 -56.12
CA THR A 92 5.11 7.17 -55.75
C THR A 92 6.59 7.51 -55.90
N SER A 93 7.44 7.01 -55.00
CA SER A 93 8.87 6.76 -55.25
C SER A 93 9.39 5.65 -54.33
N THR A 94 9.66 4.50 -54.95
CA THR A 94 10.40 3.37 -54.40
C THR A 94 11.86 3.77 -54.12
N SER A 95 12.42 3.35 -52.98
CA SER A 95 13.82 2.92 -52.87
C SER A 95 14.05 2.10 -51.60
N THR A 96 14.42 0.85 -51.85
CA THR A 96 14.93 -0.19 -50.95
C THR A 96 16.14 0.27 -50.14
N SER A 97 16.23 -0.13 -48.87
CA SER A 97 17.48 -0.57 -48.23
C SER A 97 17.19 -1.36 -46.94
N THR A 98 17.47 -2.65 -47.05
CA THR A 98 17.62 -3.66 -46.00
C THR A 98 18.62 -3.23 -44.93
N SER A 99 18.33 -3.49 -43.65
CA SER A 99 19.26 -4.12 -42.69
C SER A 99 18.57 -4.47 -41.37
N THR A 100 18.45 -5.79 -41.20
CA THR A 100 18.20 -6.60 -40.02
C THR A 100 19.00 -6.17 -38.78
N SER A 101 18.40 -6.22 -37.59
CA SER A 101 18.93 -6.89 -36.39
C SER A 101 17.92 -6.85 -35.24
N THR A 102 17.14 -7.92 -35.16
CA THR A 102 16.37 -8.34 -34.00
C THR A 102 17.33 -8.77 -32.89
N SER A 103 17.21 -8.20 -31.69
CA SER A 103 17.84 -8.74 -30.48
C SER A 103 16.76 -9.34 -29.60
N THR A 104 16.51 -10.62 -29.80
CA THR A 104 15.72 -11.47 -28.91
C THR A 104 16.68 -12.05 -27.88
N SER A 105 16.58 -11.60 -26.63
CA SER A 105 17.27 -12.25 -25.51
C SER A 105 16.46 -13.47 -25.09
N THR A 106 16.80 -14.62 -25.67
CA THR A 106 16.34 -15.94 -25.24
C THR A 106 17.24 -16.42 -24.11
N SER A 107 16.71 -16.45 -22.89
CA SER A 107 17.37 -17.11 -21.76
C SER A 107 17.12 -18.62 -21.86
N THR A 108 18.17 -19.36 -22.20
CA THR A 108 18.22 -20.81 -22.31
C THR A 108 18.23 -21.44 -20.92
N SER A 109 17.15 -22.11 -20.52
CA SER A 109 17.14 -23.05 -19.39
C SER A 109 17.47 -24.45 -19.89
N THR A 110 18.70 -24.90 -19.59
CA THR A 110 19.18 -26.25 -19.87
C THR A 110 18.62 -27.21 -18.82
N SER A 111 17.63 -28.02 -19.19
CA SER A 111 17.11 -29.11 -18.37
C SER A 111 18.12 -30.25 -18.31
N THR A 112 18.69 -30.49 -17.12
CA THR A 112 19.40 -31.74 -16.81
C THR A 112 18.62 -32.46 -15.72
N THR A 113 18.22 -33.69 -16.01
CA THR A 113 17.46 -34.60 -15.14
C THR A 113 18.17 -34.87 -13.81
N GLY A 114 17.47 -34.67 -12.71
CA GLY A 114 17.89 -35.04 -11.36
C GLY A 114 16.75 -34.86 -10.36
N ASP A 115 16.27 -35.98 -9.85
CA ASP A 115 15.23 -36.19 -8.85
C ASP A 115 15.48 -35.44 -7.51
N THR A 116 14.42 -35.21 -6.74
CA THR A 116 14.26 -34.46 -5.47
C THR A 116 14.38 -32.93 -5.52
N THR A 117 13.28 -32.24 -5.89
CA THR A 117 13.15 -30.79 -5.69
C THR A 117 12.19 -30.49 -4.55
N GLY A 118 12.74 -30.25 -3.36
CA GLY A 118 12.21 -29.14 -2.57
C GLY A 118 12.32 -27.89 -3.44
N GLU A 119 11.22 -27.15 -3.57
CA GLU A 119 11.15 -25.96 -4.41
C GLU A 119 12.33 -25.04 -4.06
N MET A 120 13.29 -24.94 -4.97
CA MET A 120 14.41 -24.04 -4.85
C MET A 120 13.83 -22.64 -4.96
N MET A 121 13.71 -21.96 -3.82
CA MET A 121 13.25 -20.58 -3.72
C MET A 121 14.10 -19.73 -4.68
N GLU A 122 13.52 -19.33 -5.80
CA GLU A 122 14.19 -18.43 -6.74
C GLU A 122 14.14 -17.04 -6.09
N CYS A 123 15.28 -16.59 -5.56
CA CYS A 123 15.35 -15.28 -4.92
C CYS A 123 15.13 -14.20 -5.98
N ALA A 124 13.94 -13.60 -5.97
CA ALA A 124 13.64 -12.43 -6.78
C ALA A 124 14.05 -11.17 -6.03
N THR A 125 14.67 -10.23 -6.75
CA THR A 125 14.92 -8.86 -6.27
C THR A 125 13.86 -7.88 -6.75
N ASP A 126 13.05 -8.29 -7.73
CA ASP A 126 11.99 -7.47 -8.29
C ASP A 126 10.67 -7.89 -7.63
N LEU A 127 10.02 -6.95 -6.95
CA LEU A 127 8.68 -7.18 -6.43
C LEU A 127 7.67 -6.87 -7.53
N LEU A 128 6.70 -7.76 -7.74
CA LEU A 128 5.61 -7.53 -8.68
C LEU A 128 4.42 -6.95 -7.93
N ALA A 129 3.95 -5.81 -8.41
CA ALA A 129 2.80 -5.12 -7.86
C ALA A 129 1.70 -4.96 -8.92
N LYS A 130 0.47 -4.86 -8.45
CA LYS A 130 -0.68 -4.47 -9.24
C LYS A 130 -1.07 -3.04 -8.84
N VAL A 131 -0.98 -2.13 -9.79
CA VAL A 131 -1.43 -0.75 -9.64
C VAL A 131 -2.82 -0.62 -10.23
N ARG A 132 -3.72 0.11 -9.57
CA ARG A 132 -5.05 0.42 -10.09
C ARG A 132 -5.21 1.92 -10.20
N ASP A 133 -5.48 2.36 -11.41
CA ASP A 133 -5.74 3.76 -11.74
C ASP A 133 -7.18 4.14 -11.43
N PHE A 134 -7.40 5.29 -10.79
CA PHE A 134 -8.69 5.85 -10.43
C PHE A 134 -8.85 7.24 -11.07
N GLN A 135 -10.10 7.68 -11.19
CA GLN A 135 -10.37 9.08 -11.48
C GLN A 135 -10.35 9.88 -10.16
N SER A 136 -9.86 11.11 -10.22
CA SER A 136 -9.96 12.12 -9.16
C SER A 136 -11.39 12.37 -8.66
N SER A 137 -12.41 12.00 -9.45
CA SER A 137 -13.81 12.07 -9.03
C SER A 137 -14.26 10.97 -8.06
N HIS A 138 -13.43 9.95 -7.81
CA HIS A 138 -13.71 8.93 -6.81
C HIS A 138 -13.75 9.55 -5.40
N PRO A 139 -14.74 9.25 -4.54
CA PRO A 139 -14.93 9.98 -3.28
C PRO A 139 -13.75 9.96 -2.32
N ASP A 140 -12.91 8.92 -2.35
CA ASP A 140 -11.71 8.83 -1.51
C ASP A 140 -10.47 9.51 -2.10
N PHE A 141 -10.54 10.14 -3.28
CA PHE A 141 -9.44 10.85 -3.92
C PHE A 141 -9.71 12.36 -3.87
N GLU A 142 -8.65 13.17 -3.72
CA GLU A 142 -8.73 14.63 -3.52
C GLU A 142 -9.64 15.04 -2.33
N ALA A 143 -9.74 14.13 -1.35
CA ALA A 143 -10.48 14.33 -0.12
C ALA A 143 -9.68 15.14 0.91
N GLU A 144 -10.22 15.25 2.12
CA GLU A 144 -9.62 15.93 3.25
C GLU A 144 -8.23 15.39 3.58
N ILE A 145 -7.29 16.30 3.80
CA ILE A 145 -5.91 15.98 4.17
C ILE A 145 -5.83 15.72 5.68
N GLY A 146 -5.19 14.61 6.06
CA GLY A 146 -4.92 14.26 7.45
C GLY A 146 -4.30 12.87 7.58
N ALA A 147 -3.24 12.75 8.38
CA ALA A 147 -2.69 11.47 8.79
C ALA A 147 -3.70 10.73 9.69
N GLU A 148 -4.02 9.49 9.35
CA GLU A 148 -5.11 8.75 9.97
C GLU A 148 -4.79 7.24 10.06
N LYS A 149 -4.62 6.75 11.29
CA LYS A 149 -4.47 5.32 11.58
C LYS A 149 -5.82 4.67 11.87
N GLY A 150 -5.91 3.37 11.64
CA GLY A 150 -7.11 2.59 11.90
C GLY A 150 -8.14 2.63 10.78
N ILE A 151 -7.74 3.06 9.57
CA ILE A 151 -8.55 2.90 8.35
C ILE A 151 -8.74 1.40 8.05
N VAL A 152 -7.72 0.59 8.34
CA VAL A 152 -7.73 -0.87 8.12
C VAL A 152 -7.76 -1.63 9.45
N ALA A 153 -8.37 -2.81 9.42
CA ALA A 153 -8.39 -3.74 10.54
C ALA A 153 -7.00 -4.36 10.78
N VAL A 154 -6.79 -4.92 11.97
CA VAL A 154 -5.54 -5.59 12.33
C VAL A 154 -5.30 -6.87 11.52
N ASP A 155 -6.37 -7.53 11.11
CA ASP A 155 -6.30 -8.81 10.39
C ASP A 155 -6.65 -8.59 8.92
N LEU A 156 -5.85 -9.18 8.01
CA LEU A 156 -6.20 -9.25 6.60
C LEU A 156 -7.49 -10.05 6.40
N GLY A 157 -8.20 -9.71 5.34
CA GLY A 157 -9.32 -10.49 4.83
C GLY A 157 -8.88 -11.87 4.35
N GLY A 158 -9.84 -12.79 4.19
CA GLY A 158 -9.56 -14.13 3.65
C GLY A 158 -9.12 -14.12 2.18
N ASP A 159 -9.27 -12.97 1.51
CA ASP A 159 -8.78 -12.66 0.17
C ASP A 159 -7.38 -12.02 0.18
N HIS A 160 -6.72 -11.97 1.35
CA HIS A 160 -5.42 -11.34 1.57
C HIS A 160 -5.41 -9.81 1.40
N LYS A 161 -6.57 -9.14 1.47
CA LYS A 161 -6.67 -7.68 1.31
C LYS A 161 -7.00 -6.97 2.62
N PRO A 162 -6.71 -5.67 2.75
CA PRO A 162 -7.03 -4.91 3.95
C PRO A 162 -8.55 -4.86 4.13
N VAL A 163 -9.01 -5.06 5.36
CA VAL A 163 -10.43 -4.93 5.71
C VAL A 163 -10.66 -3.54 6.25
N TYR A 164 -11.65 -2.82 5.72
CA TYR A 164 -11.98 -1.48 6.21
C TYR A 164 -12.45 -1.51 7.68
N ALA A 165 -11.91 -0.62 8.50
CA ALA A 165 -12.24 -0.46 9.92
C ALA A 165 -12.88 0.90 10.25
N GLY A 166 -13.04 1.78 9.27
CA GLY A 166 -13.58 3.14 9.44
C GLY A 166 -15.10 3.26 9.61
N GLY A 167 -15.86 2.15 9.59
CA GLY A 167 -17.31 2.18 9.76
C GLY A 167 -18.04 2.96 8.65
N GLY A 168 -18.69 4.07 8.99
CA GLY A 168 -19.44 4.89 8.04
C GLY A 168 -18.58 5.86 7.20
N GLY A 169 -17.28 5.94 7.49
CA GLY A 169 -16.38 6.96 6.98
C GLY A 169 -15.40 7.39 8.07
N THR A 170 -14.23 7.82 7.66
CA THR A 170 -13.20 8.39 8.53
C THR A 170 -12.97 9.85 8.18
N GLN A 171 -11.90 10.47 8.68
CA GLN A 171 -11.54 11.82 8.23
C GLN A 171 -11.22 11.85 6.74
N THR A 172 -10.49 10.85 6.24
CA THR A 172 -9.98 10.85 4.86
C THR A 172 -10.60 9.77 3.97
N THR A 173 -11.64 9.07 4.44
CA THR A 173 -12.33 8.01 3.67
C THR A 173 -13.85 8.07 3.86
N HIS A 174 -14.60 7.59 2.88
CA HIS A 174 -16.06 7.79 2.79
C HIS A 174 -16.89 6.52 2.99
N GLY A 175 -16.30 5.53 3.65
CA GLY A 175 -16.97 4.30 4.05
C GLY A 175 -16.57 3.08 3.23
N GLN A 176 -16.98 1.91 3.75
CA GLN A 176 -16.53 0.61 3.26
C GLN A 176 -16.74 0.40 1.75
N GLN A 177 -17.87 0.86 1.20
CA GLN A 177 -18.19 0.63 -0.21
C GLN A 177 -17.16 1.22 -1.20
N TYR A 178 -16.48 2.30 -0.80
CA TYR A 178 -15.46 2.98 -1.62
C TYR A 178 -14.09 2.37 -1.34
N PHE A 179 -13.77 2.12 -0.06
CA PHE A 179 -12.53 1.45 0.32
C PHE A 179 -12.40 0.06 -0.31
N ASP A 180 -13.49 -0.72 -0.39
CA ASP A 180 -13.50 -2.05 -1.02
C ASP A 180 -13.08 -2.00 -2.51
N GLN A 181 -13.10 -0.82 -3.14
CA GLN A 181 -12.70 -0.63 -4.54
C GLN A 181 -11.18 -0.42 -4.68
N TRP A 182 -10.48 0.00 -3.62
CA TRP A 182 -9.06 0.39 -3.67
C TRP A 182 -8.18 -0.73 -4.20
N TYR A 183 -8.36 -1.95 -3.71
CA TYR A 183 -7.51 -3.09 -4.07
C TYR A 183 -8.29 -4.18 -4.82
N ASN A 184 -9.44 -3.85 -5.42
CA ASN A 184 -10.22 -4.78 -6.23
C ASN A 184 -10.45 -4.21 -7.63
N ASP A 185 -10.40 -5.07 -8.65
CA ASP A 185 -10.64 -4.66 -10.03
C ASP A 185 -12.15 -4.42 -10.21
N VAL A 186 -12.55 -3.16 -10.37
CA VAL A 186 -13.96 -2.77 -10.46
C VAL A 186 -14.19 -2.04 -11.78
N GLY A 187 -14.89 -2.72 -12.69
CA GLY A 187 -15.17 -2.19 -14.03
C GLY A 187 -15.89 -0.84 -13.98
N GLY A 188 -15.31 0.17 -14.64
CA GLY A 188 -15.83 1.54 -14.66
C GLY A 188 -15.41 2.41 -13.48
N VAL A 189 -14.72 1.84 -12.49
CA VAL A 189 -14.15 2.57 -11.34
C VAL A 189 -12.64 2.68 -11.47
N ASN A 190 -11.96 1.56 -11.76
CA ASN A 190 -10.50 1.53 -11.87
C ASN A 190 -9.99 0.71 -13.06
N GLN A 191 -8.71 0.92 -13.40
CA GLN A 191 -7.99 0.17 -14.44
C GLN A 191 -6.70 -0.44 -13.88
N PRO A 192 -6.54 -1.78 -13.88
CA PRO A 192 -5.38 -2.44 -13.32
C PRO A 192 -4.19 -2.50 -14.31
N PHE A 193 -2.98 -2.33 -13.79
CA PHE A 193 -1.70 -2.43 -14.49
C PHE A 193 -0.71 -3.21 -13.63
N ASP A 194 0.11 -4.07 -14.24
CA ASP A 194 1.18 -4.75 -13.53
C ASP A 194 2.47 -3.92 -13.59
N VAL A 195 3.11 -3.71 -12.45
CA VAL A 195 4.30 -2.87 -12.28
C VAL A 195 5.37 -3.66 -11.54
N SER A 196 6.63 -3.54 -11.98
CA SER A 196 7.78 -4.11 -11.27
C SER A 196 8.44 -3.05 -10.40
N ILE A 197 8.75 -3.41 -9.16
CA ILE A 197 9.48 -2.61 -8.18
C ILE A 197 10.85 -3.26 -7.97
N PRO A 198 11.89 -2.83 -8.71
CA PRO A 198 13.21 -3.44 -8.64
C PRO A 198 13.95 -3.00 -7.37
N LEU A 199 14.15 -3.91 -6.42
CA LEU A 199 15.00 -3.64 -5.26
C LEU A 199 16.48 -3.76 -5.66
N THR A 200 17.27 -2.76 -5.31
CA THR A 200 18.71 -2.73 -5.59
C THR A 200 19.52 -2.88 -4.32
N ASP A 201 20.53 -3.76 -4.32
CA ASP A 201 21.49 -3.87 -3.21
C ASP A 201 22.26 -2.55 -3.04
N ASN A 202 22.21 -1.97 -1.85
CA ASN A 202 22.89 -0.73 -1.52
C ASN A 202 24.38 -0.93 -1.14
N GLY A 203 24.87 -2.17 -1.14
CA GLY A 203 26.25 -2.55 -0.81
C GLY A 203 26.54 -2.55 0.69
N MET A 204 25.54 -2.31 1.52
CA MET A 204 25.61 -2.27 2.99
C MET A 204 24.71 -3.34 3.64
N GLY A 205 24.25 -4.32 2.86
CA GLY A 205 23.42 -5.43 3.34
C GLY A 205 21.92 -5.13 3.37
N ALA A 206 21.46 -4.12 2.62
CA ALA A 206 20.04 -3.86 2.42
C ALA A 206 19.71 -3.67 0.93
N TYR A 207 18.48 -4.02 0.59
CA TYR A 207 17.88 -3.93 -0.73
C TYR A 207 16.87 -2.80 -0.72
N VAL A 208 16.99 -1.88 -1.68
CA VAL A 208 16.31 -0.59 -1.64
C VAL A 208 15.63 -0.29 -2.98
N PHE A 209 14.39 0.17 -2.91
CA PHE A 209 13.77 1.00 -3.94
C PHE A 209 13.43 2.34 -3.29
N ASP A 210 13.82 3.44 -3.94
CA ASP A 210 13.65 4.79 -3.42
C ASP A 210 13.27 5.73 -4.57
N SER A 211 12.08 6.34 -4.47
CA SER A 211 11.58 7.28 -5.46
C SER A 211 10.84 8.43 -4.78
N ALA A 212 11.32 9.65 -4.99
CA ALA A 212 10.65 10.88 -4.58
C ALA A 212 9.64 11.41 -5.64
N ALA A 213 9.44 10.65 -6.72
CA ALA A 213 8.50 10.96 -7.81
C ALA A 213 7.96 9.64 -8.37
N PHE A 214 7.20 8.91 -7.55
CA PHE A 214 6.71 7.58 -7.88
C PHE A 214 5.38 7.65 -8.64
N PHE A 215 5.47 7.76 -9.96
CA PHE A 215 4.30 7.81 -10.85
C PHE A 215 4.33 6.67 -11.88
N PRO A 216 4.11 5.41 -11.44
CA PRO A 216 4.37 4.22 -12.27
C PRO A 216 3.44 4.09 -13.49
N ILE A 217 2.33 4.82 -13.49
CA ILE A 217 1.28 4.74 -14.51
C ILE A 217 1.02 6.11 -15.19
N ASP A 218 2.02 7.00 -15.21
CA ASP A 218 1.94 8.28 -15.93
C ASP A 218 1.48 8.09 -17.38
N GLY A 219 0.45 8.84 -17.77
CA GLY A 219 -0.15 8.82 -19.11
C GLY A 219 -0.94 7.55 -19.45
N GLN A 220 -1.07 6.60 -18.53
CA GLN A 220 -1.85 5.37 -18.70
C GLN A 220 -3.24 5.52 -18.09
N GLY A 221 -4.12 4.55 -18.35
CA GLY A 221 -5.46 4.52 -17.77
C GLY A 221 -6.35 5.69 -18.18
N PHE A 222 -6.96 6.36 -17.20
CA PHE A 222 -7.69 7.62 -17.34
C PHE A 222 -6.76 8.82 -17.61
N GLY A 223 -5.45 8.61 -17.59
CA GLY A 223 -4.41 9.60 -17.83
C GLY A 223 -4.15 10.47 -16.61
N ASN A 224 -3.36 11.53 -16.79
CA ASN A 224 -2.98 12.41 -15.67
C ASN A 224 -4.08 13.42 -15.30
N GLU A 225 -5.26 13.32 -15.92
CA GLU A 225 -6.42 14.20 -15.69
C GLU A 225 -6.14 15.71 -15.74
N GLY A 226 -5.17 16.12 -16.58
CA GLY A 226 -4.76 17.52 -16.73
C GLY A 226 -3.65 17.98 -15.77
N ASN A 227 -3.22 17.10 -14.86
CA ASN A 227 -2.06 17.30 -14.01
C ASN A 227 -0.75 16.90 -14.73
N PRO A 228 0.43 17.29 -14.19
CA PRO A 228 1.72 16.84 -14.71
C PRO A 228 1.93 15.33 -14.60
N HIS A 229 1.40 14.72 -13.54
CA HIS A 229 1.53 13.28 -13.22
C HIS A 229 0.17 12.67 -12.88
N ASN A 230 0.12 11.33 -12.85
CA ASN A 230 -1.02 10.59 -12.34
C ASN A 230 -0.92 10.43 -10.80
N TYR A 231 -1.85 11.04 -10.06
CA TYR A 231 -1.89 11.08 -8.59
C TYR A 231 -3.04 10.25 -8.00
N HIS A 232 -3.68 9.42 -8.81
CA HIS A 232 -4.94 8.80 -8.41
C HIS A 232 -4.82 7.30 -8.62
N PHE A 233 -4.04 6.64 -7.77
CA PHE A 233 -3.84 5.20 -7.90
C PHE A 233 -3.62 4.50 -6.57
N THR A 234 -3.88 3.19 -6.59
CA THR A 234 -3.51 2.29 -5.50
C THR A 234 -2.51 1.26 -5.98
N LEU A 235 -1.73 0.69 -5.07
CA LEU A 235 -0.76 -0.37 -5.36
C LEU A 235 -0.94 -1.51 -4.35
N GLU A 236 -1.04 -2.73 -4.87
CA GLU A 236 -1.14 -3.98 -4.13
C GLU A 236 0.05 -4.88 -4.48
N LEU A 237 0.70 -5.47 -3.47
CA LEU A 237 1.86 -6.33 -3.65
C LEU A 237 1.83 -7.46 -2.62
N HIS A 238 2.01 -8.68 -3.10
CA HIS A 238 2.04 -9.89 -2.27
C HIS A 238 3.34 -10.65 -2.46
N THR A 239 3.97 -11.01 -1.34
CA THR A 239 5.22 -11.77 -1.39
C THR A 239 5.41 -12.64 -0.15
N LYS A 240 6.40 -13.53 -0.18
CA LYS A 240 6.86 -14.27 0.98
C LYS A 240 8.33 -14.04 1.24
N PHE A 241 8.69 -14.16 2.50
CA PHE A 241 10.08 -14.13 2.92
C PHE A 241 10.34 -15.19 3.97
N LYS A 242 11.58 -15.66 4.03
CA LYS A 242 12.06 -16.48 5.14
C LYS A 242 12.57 -15.56 6.25
N TYR A 243 12.04 -15.72 7.44
CA TYR A 243 12.47 -14.98 8.62
C TYR A 243 13.58 -15.75 9.33
N LEU A 244 14.80 -15.21 9.42
CA LEU A 244 15.95 -15.83 10.09
C LEU A 244 16.27 -15.18 11.45
N GLY A 245 15.68 -14.03 11.75
CA GLY A 245 15.87 -13.25 12.97
C GLY A 245 16.72 -12.00 12.71
N GLY A 246 16.22 -10.85 13.17
CA GLY A 246 16.90 -9.54 13.04
C GLY A 246 16.61 -8.77 11.76
N GLU A 247 15.77 -9.29 10.88
CA GLU A 247 15.34 -8.60 9.67
C GLU A 247 14.56 -7.33 9.98
N VAL A 248 14.77 -6.31 9.15
CA VAL A 248 14.10 -5.02 9.24
C VAL A 248 13.51 -4.67 7.88
N PHE A 249 12.30 -4.10 7.90
CA PHE A 249 11.75 -3.36 6.77
C PHE A 249 11.57 -1.90 7.13
N LYS A 250 11.86 -1.01 6.20
CA LYS A 250 11.58 0.40 6.28
C LYS A 250 10.77 0.82 5.08
N PHE A 251 9.77 1.62 5.33
CA PHE A 251 8.84 2.09 4.32
C PHE A 251 8.69 3.60 4.42
N THR A 252 8.45 4.25 3.29
CA THR A 252 7.92 5.62 3.22
C THR A 252 6.73 5.61 2.27
N GLY A 253 5.63 6.24 2.71
CA GLY A 253 4.44 6.48 1.92
C GLY A 253 4.01 7.94 1.99
N ASP A 254 3.40 8.39 0.91
CA ASP A 254 2.80 9.68 0.62
C ASP A 254 1.82 9.32 -0.51
N ASP A 255 0.55 9.05 -0.29
CA ASP A 255 -0.22 9.17 0.96
C ASP A 255 -0.21 7.89 1.84
N ASP A 256 -1.14 6.96 1.61
CA ASP A 256 -1.40 5.83 2.52
C ASP A 256 -0.39 4.70 2.33
N LEU A 257 -0.02 4.05 3.44
CA LEU A 257 0.76 2.82 3.42
C LEU A 257 0.36 1.86 4.55
N PHE A 258 -0.01 0.64 4.16
CA PHE A 258 -0.31 -0.46 5.07
C PHE A 258 0.58 -1.66 4.76
N VAL A 259 1.19 -2.23 5.79
CA VAL A 259 1.98 -3.46 5.66
C VAL A 259 1.47 -4.50 6.63
N PHE A 260 1.18 -5.68 6.10
CA PHE A 260 0.80 -6.84 6.86
C PHE A 260 1.88 -7.90 6.74
N VAL A 261 2.16 -8.57 7.85
CA VAL A 261 3.08 -9.69 7.93
C VAL A 261 2.33 -10.86 8.54
N ASN A 262 2.33 -12.00 7.85
CA ASN A 262 1.60 -13.19 8.30
C ASN A 262 0.11 -12.89 8.56
N GLY A 263 -0.50 -12.07 7.71
CA GLY A 263 -1.90 -11.64 7.82
C GLY A 263 -2.21 -10.66 8.96
N LYS A 264 -1.20 -10.13 9.66
CA LYS A 264 -1.35 -9.17 10.77
C LYS A 264 -0.74 -7.82 10.42
N LEU A 265 -1.44 -6.74 10.74
CA LEU A 265 -1.00 -5.36 10.51
C LEU A 265 0.28 -5.08 11.29
N ALA A 266 1.37 -4.86 10.56
CA ALA A 266 2.71 -4.56 11.08
C ALA A 266 3.03 -3.06 11.00
N MET A 267 2.43 -2.36 10.02
CA MET A 267 2.58 -0.92 9.82
C MET A 267 1.29 -0.28 9.31
N ASP A 268 0.96 0.86 9.91
CA ASP A 268 -0.17 1.71 9.53
C ASP A 268 0.32 3.17 9.47
N LEU A 269 0.46 3.64 8.23
CA LEU A 269 0.70 5.02 7.82
C LEU A 269 -0.48 5.46 6.93
N GLY A 270 -1.71 5.25 7.39
CA GLY A 270 -2.89 5.69 6.64
C GLY A 270 -3.14 7.19 6.70
N GLY A 271 -4.05 7.63 5.84
CA GLY A 271 -4.49 9.00 5.67
C GLY A 271 -3.78 9.72 4.53
N VAL A 272 -4.32 10.89 4.16
CA VAL A 272 -3.76 11.76 3.12
C VAL A 272 -2.73 12.69 3.77
N HIS A 273 -1.46 12.56 3.41
CA HIS A 273 -0.37 13.23 4.07
C HIS A 273 0.93 13.21 3.24
N GLY A 274 1.77 14.23 3.43
CA GLY A 274 3.15 14.21 2.91
C GLY A 274 3.98 13.04 3.45
N PRO A 275 5.24 12.87 3.00
CA PRO A 275 6.04 11.67 3.27
C PRO A 275 6.15 11.30 4.74
N MET A 276 5.67 10.09 5.08
CA MET A 276 5.86 9.48 6.39
C MET A 276 6.59 8.16 6.28
N SER A 277 7.50 7.93 7.22
CA SER A 277 8.28 6.70 7.27
C SER A 277 8.00 5.89 8.53
N GLY A 278 8.13 4.57 8.39
CA GLY A 278 8.08 3.65 9.50
C GLY A 278 9.15 2.56 9.37
N THR A 279 9.38 1.84 10.48
CA THR A 279 10.28 0.69 10.50
C THR A 279 9.62 -0.48 11.22
N ILE A 280 9.63 -1.63 10.58
CA ILE A 280 9.23 -2.93 11.13
C ILE A 280 10.49 -3.64 11.59
N ASP A 281 10.71 -3.70 12.90
CA ASP A 281 11.68 -4.61 13.50
C ASP A 281 10.99 -5.96 13.75
N MET A 282 11.37 -6.97 12.96
CA MET A 282 10.71 -8.28 13.00
C MET A 282 10.91 -9.00 14.33
N ASN A 283 12.05 -8.78 15.01
CA ASN A 283 12.27 -9.37 16.34
C ASN A 283 11.32 -8.74 17.36
N ALA A 284 11.21 -7.40 17.34
CA ALA A 284 10.38 -6.67 18.28
C ALA A 284 8.89 -6.99 18.11
N GLN A 285 8.45 -7.19 16.86
CA GLN A 285 7.04 -7.47 16.54
C GLN A 285 6.70 -8.97 16.46
N ALA A 286 7.69 -9.88 16.58
CA ALA A 286 7.51 -11.31 16.32
C ALA A 286 6.28 -11.95 17.00
N GLY A 287 6.06 -11.62 18.27
CA GLY A 287 4.92 -12.14 19.04
C GLY A 287 3.56 -11.65 18.55
N ALA A 288 3.46 -10.38 18.14
CA ALA A 288 2.21 -9.80 17.63
C ALA A 288 1.89 -10.32 16.21
N LEU A 289 2.92 -10.53 15.40
CA LEU A 289 2.81 -11.04 14.04
C LEU A 289 2.69 -12.58 13.99
N GLY A 290 2.96 -13.27 15.10
CA GLY A 290 2.93 -14.73 15.16
C GLY A 290 4.03 -15.40 14.34
N ILE A 291 5.21 -14.78 14.28
CA ILE A 291 6.35 -15.27 13.49
C ILE A 291 7.49 -15.78 14.39
N SER A 292 8.29 -16.70 13.86
CA SER A 292 9.44 -17.31 14.55
C SER A 292 10.58 -17.59 13.56
N PRO A 293 11.86 -17.46 13.97
CA PRO A 293 12.98 -17.74 13.10
C PRO A 293 12.92 -19.14 12.45
N GLY A 294 13.30 -19.21 11.18
CA GLY A 294 13.23 -20.38 10.32
C GLY A 294 11.91 -20.52 9.53
N GLY A 295 10.86 -19.80 9.91
CA GLY A 295 9.57 -19.80 9.22
C GLY A 295 9.57 -18.99 7.92
N VAL A 296 8.62 -19.31 7.04
CA VAL A 296 8.32 -18.54 5.82
C VAL A 296 6.96 -17.88 6.02
N TYR A 297 6.89 -16.57 5.80
CA TYR A 297 5.71 -15.74 6.10
C TYR A 297 5.36 -14.85 4.92
N THR A 298 4.09 -14.44 4.82
CA THR A 298 3.67 -13.46 3.83
C THR A 298 4.06 -12.05 4.28
N LEU A 299 4.36 -11.21 3.29
CA LEU A 299 4.37 -9.77 3.40
C LEU A 299 3.41 -9.25 2.35
N ASP A 300 2.36 -8.57 2.80
CA ASP A 300 1.31 -8.01 1.98
C ASP A 300 1.36 -6.49 2.15
N PHE A 301 1.56 -5.79 1.04
CA PHE A 301 1.85 -4.37 1.01
C PHE A 301 0.78 -3.64 0.20
N PHE A 302 0.28 -2.55 0.76
CA PHE A 302 -0.78 -1.74 0.18
C PHE A 302 -0.41 -0.27 0.28
N PHE A 303 -0.53 0.43 -0.84
CA PHE A 303 -0.26 1.86 -0.95
C PHE A 303 -1.40 2.53 -1.71
N ALA A 304 -1.68 3.79 -1.40
CA ALA A 304 -2.60 4.62 -2.17
C ALA A 304 -2.05 6.04 -2.27
N GLU A 305 -1.89 6.52 -3.50
CA GLU A 305 -1.65 7.92 -3.83
C GLU A 305 -3.00 8.54 -4.16
N ARG A 306 -3.47 9.47 -3.33
CA ARG A 306 -4.85 9.97 -3.40
C ARG A 306 -4.95 11.47 -3.48
N HIS A 307 -3.84 12.20 -3.45
CA HIS A 307 -3.86 13.66 -3.44
C HIS A 307 -2.62 14.27 -4.11
N THR A 308 -2.83 15.30 -4.92
CA THR A 308 -1.72 16.07 -5.51
C THR A 308 -0.82 16.77 -4.46
N VAL A 309 0.45 17.10 -4.70
CA VAL A 309 1.21 17.18 -5.96
C VAL A 309 2.51 16.37 -5.94
N GLU A 310 2.78 15.62 -4.86
CA GLU A 310 3.97 14.76 -4.74
C GLU A 310 3.53 13.30 -4.62
N SER A 311 4.47 12.37 -4.85
CA SER A 311 4.26 10.95 -4.56
C SER A 311 5.61 10.33 -4.22
N ASN A 312 5.76 9.93 -2.97
CA ASN A 312 7.01 9.42 -2.42
C ASN A 312 6.86 7.97 -1.99
N PHE A 313 7.74 7.12 -2.51
CA PHE A 313 7.68 5.69 -2.28
C PHE A 313 9.07 5.14 -2.00
N HIS A 314 9.20 4.50 -0.82
CA HIS A 314 10.44 3.88 -0.40
C HIS A 314 10.16 2.51 0.20
N ILE A 315 10.94 1.51 -0.22
CA ILE A 315 11.04 0.20 0.42
C ILE A 315 12.51 -0.08 0.64
N GLU A 316 12.88 -0.37 1.88
CA GLU A 316 14.21 -0.84 2.25
C GLU A 316 14.08 -2.08 3.13
N THR A 317 14.86 -3.13 2.84
CA THR A 317 14.84 -4.36 3.61
C THR A 317 16.21 -5.01 3.69
N THR A 318 16.49 -5.69 4.80
CA THR A 318 17.68 -6.53 4.95
C THR A 318 17.47 -7.94 4.38
N ILE A 319 16.28 -8.23 3.83
CA ILE A 319 15.93 -9.55 3.30
C ILE A 319 16.42 -9.67 1.86
N ALA A 320 17.43 -10.51 1.66
CA ALA A 320 18.04 -10.73 0.34
C ALA A 320 17.24 -11.65 -0.59
N CYS A 321 16.32 -12.45 -0.04
CA CYS A 321 15.59 -13.45 -0.79
C CYS A 321 14.09 -13.34 -0.51
N ILE A 322 13.38 -12.86 -1.53
CA ILE A 322 11.94 -12.67 -1.52
C ILE A 322 11.34 -13.59 -2.60
N GLU A 323 10.26 -14.29 -2.27
CA GLU A 323 9.49 -15.13 -3.20
C GLU A 323 8.25 -14.36 -3.64
N VAL A 324 8.18 -13.98 -4.92
CA VAL A 324 7.00 -13.31 -5.46
C VAL A 324 5.84 -14.29 -5.52
N ILE A 325 4.69 -13.91 -4.95
CA ILE A 325 3.44 -14.64 -5.13
C ILE A 325 2.74 -13.99 -6.34
N PRO A 326 2.48 -14.72 -7.43
CA PRO A 326 1.65 -14.19 -8.51
C PRO A 326 0.27 -13.83 -7.96
N GLY A 327 -0.12 -12.56 -8.11
CA GLY A 327 -1.43 -12.04 -7.71
C GLY A 327 -2.59 -12.53 -8.57
#